data_AF-A0A8J4Y472-F1
#
_entry.id   AF-A0A8J4Y472-F1
#
_cell.length_a   1.000
_cell.length_b   1.000
_cell.length_c   1.000
_cell.angle_alpha   90.00
_cell.angle_beta   90.00
_cell.angle_gamma   90.00
#
_symmetry.space_group_name_H-M   'P 1'
#
loop_
_entity.id
_entity.type
_entity.pdbx_description
1 polymer ?
#
loop_
_entity_poly.entity_id
_entity_poly.type
_entity_poly.pdbx_seq_one_letter_code
_entity_poly.pdbx_strand_id
1 'polypeptide(L)'
;MYNKNPFTGRLTPATAVHIPTKAVGPVSVEAPAIRYTPGTTFPKQQLGSRPSVPEFLMKKMKVFQAHNSLPIHLKGGPMDKVLFGTTLVLCAAGLAGCFHFYYEMAFPPKKD
;
A
#
# COMPACT_ATOMS: atom_id res chain seq x y z
N MET A 1 0.01 30.95 -10.61
CA MET A 1 1.35 30.84 -11.24
C MET A 1 2.28 30.15 -10.24
N TYR A 2 2.90 29.01 -10.59
CA TYR A 2 3.80 28.26 -9.69
C TYR A 2 5.24 28.75 -9.84
N ASN A 3 6.02 28.79 -8.75
CA ASN A 3 7.43 29.17 -8.81
C ASN A 3 8.34 27.93 -8.63
N LYS A 4 9.36 27.80 -9.48
CA LYS A 4 10.32 26.68 -9.46
C LYS A 4 11.48 27.03 -8.53
N ASN A 5 11.75 26.18 -7.54
CA ASN A 5 12.94 26.35 -6.71
C ASN A 5 14.18 25.87 -7.48
N PRO A 6 15.19 26.74 -7.70
CA PRO A 6 16.34 26.42 -8.55
C PRO A 6 17.31 25.40 -7.93
N PHE A 7 17.26 25.18 -6.61
CA PHE A 7 18.14 24.24 -5.92
C PHE A 7 17.60 22.79 -5.89
N THR A 8 16.28 22.61 -5.82
CA THR A 8 15.65 21.28 -5.67
C THR A 8 14.74 20.89 -6.84
N GLY A 9 14.52 21.79 -7.82
CA GLY A 9 13.68 21.55 -9.00
C GLY A 9 12.17 21.40 -8.70
N ARG A 10 11.74 21.47 -7.44
CA ARG A 10 10.33 21.33 -7.06
C ARG A 10 9.57 22.63 -7.29
N LEU A 11 8.34 22.49 -7.81
CA LEU A 11 7.38 23.56 -7.94
C LEU A 11 6.72 23.82 -6.59
N THR A 12 6.84 25.02 -6.07
CA THR A 12 6.12 25.45 -4.87
C THR A 12 4.86 26.21 -5.29
N PRO A 13 3.68 25.90 -4.73
CA PRO A 13 2.47 26.69 -4.97
C PRO A 13 2.68 28.09 -4.37
N ALA A 14 2.54 29.14 -5.19
CA ALA A 14 2.50 30.51 -4.71
C ALA A 14 1.36 30.63 -3.69
N THR A 15 1.74 30.70 -2.42
CA THR A 15 0.87 30.39 -1.29
C THR A 15 -0.01 31.60 -1.00
N ALA A 16 -1.32 31.49 -1.21
CA ALA A 16 -2.29 32.28 -0.46
C ALA A 16 -2.78 31.44 0.72
N VAL A 17 -1.86 31.01 1.59
CA VAL A 17 -2.16 30.46 2.92
C VAL A 17 -1.38 31.34 3.88
N HIS A 18 -1.94 32.51 4.16
CA HIS A 18 -1.50 33.32 5.28
C HIS A 18 -1.94 32.57 6.54
N ILE A 19 -0.99 32.00 7.28
CA ILE A 19 -1.25 31.46 8.62
C ILE A 19 -0.96 32.60 9.60
N PRO A 20 -1.97 33.32 10.12
CA PRO A 20 -1.73 34.28 11.19
C PRO A 20 -1.40 33.48 12.46
N THR A 21 -0.10 33.43 12.76
CA THR A 21 0.41 32.95 14.03
C THR A 21 0.10 34.02 15.08
N LYS A 22 -1.07 33.91 15.73
CA LYS A 22 -1.42 34.40 17.09
C LYS A 22 -2.94 34.67 17.19
N ALA A 23 -3.68 33.76 17.82
CA ALA A 23 -4.71 34.02 18.83
C ALA A 23 -5.60 32.77 19.02
N VAL A 24 -5.91 32.52 20.28
CA VAL A 24 -6.61 31.35 20.83
C VAL A 24 -8.11 31.36 20.48
N GLY A 25 -8.65 30.19 20.12
CA GLY A 25 -10.09 29.90 20.06
C GLY A 25 -10.32 28.42 19.72
N PRO A 26 -11.40 27.77 20.20
CA PRO A 26 -11.63 26.36 19.89
C PRO A 26 -11.82 26.19 18.39
N VAL A 27 -10.91 25.47 17.75
CA VAL A 27 -11.03 25.10 16.34
C VAL A 27 -12.27 24.24 16.20
N SER A 28 -13.32 24.78 15.58
CA SER A 28 -14.49 24.01 15.17
C SER A 28 -14.01 22.81 14.37
N VAL A 29 -14.34 21.60 14.83
CA VAL A 29 -13.89 20.30 14.31
C VAL A 29 -14.63 19.94 13.01
N GLU A 30 -14.91 20.93 12.16
CA GLU A 30 -15.49 20.69 10.85
C GLU A 30 -14.36 20.46 9.87
N ALA A 31 -14.17 19.18 9.52
CA ALA A 31 -13.12 18.75 8.61
C ALA A 31 -13.19 19.57 7.30
N PRO A 32 -12.10 20.20 6.84
CA PRO A 32 -12.13 21.07 5.68
C PRO A 32 -12.53 20.28 4.43
N ALA A 33 -13.47 20.83 3.66
CA ALA A 33 -13.99 20.22 2.46
C ALA A 33 -12.85 19.92 1.47
N ILE A 34 -12.68 18.63 1.14
CA ILE A 34 -11.66 18.14 0.20
C ILE A 34 -11.94 18.77 -1.18
N ARG A 35 -11.04 19.63 -1.64
CA ARG A 35 -11.08 20.19 -3.00
C ARG A 35 -10.31 19.27 -3.94
N TYR A 36 -11.01 18.58 -4.83
CA TYR A 36 -10.38 17.75 -5.87
C TYR A 36 -9.91 18.61 -7.04
N THR A 37 -8.78 18.23 -7.63
CA THR A 37 -8.23 18.83 -8.86
C THR A 37 -9.13 18.51 -10.07
N PRO A 38 -9.30 19.43 -11.04
CA PRO A 38 -10.08 19.13 -12.24
C PRO A 38 -9.46 17.95 -13.01
N GLY A 39 -10.25 16.95 -13.38
CA GLY A 39 -9.83 15.82 -14.22
C GLY A 39 -9.70 14.46 -13.53
N THR A 40 -9.82 14.38 -12.20
CA THR A 40 -9.98 13.10 -11.48
C THR A 40 -11.35 13.07 -10.80
N THR A 41 -12.35 12.52 -11.48
CA THR A 41 -13.66 12.28 -10.87
C THR A 41 -13.57 11.05 -9.97
N PHE A 42 -13.10 11.22 -8.74
CA PHE A 42 -13.59 10.33 -7.68
C PHE A 42 -15.04 10.75 -7.41
N PRO A 43 -16.03 9.85 -7.48
CA PRO A 43 -17.40 10.23 -7.24
C PRO A 43 -17.50 10.84 -5.85
N LYS A 44 -17.93 12.10 -5.78
CA LYS A 44 -18.43 12.68 -4.53
C LYS A 44 -19.55 11.77 -4.07
N GLN A 45 -19.28 10.94 -3.07
CA GLN A 45 -20.29 10.11 -2.46
C GLN A 45 -21.38 11.05 -1.95
N GLN A 46 -22.53 11.05 -2.63
CA GLN A 46 -23.69 11.80 -2.18
C GLN A 46 -24.00 11.35 -0.76
N LEU A 47 -23.86 12.29 0.17
CA LEU A 47 -24.25 12.14 1.56
C LEU A 47 -25.77 11.88 1.57
N GLY A 48 -26.16 10.60 1.60
CA GLY A 48 -27.57 10.22 1.66
C GLY A 48 -27.93 8.88 1.00
N SER A 49 -27.13 8.39 0.06
CA SER A 49 -27.34 7.02 -0.47
C SER A 49 -26.02 6.43 -0.90
N ARG A 50 -25.40 5.67 0.01
CA ARG A 50 -24.34 4.75 -0.38
C ARG A 50 -25.00 3.71 -1.27
N PRO A 51 -24.56 3.50 -2.53
CA PRO A 51 -25.04 2.35 -3.29
C PRO A 51 -24.82 1.11 -2.42
N SER A 52 -25.88 0.31 -2.24
CA SER A 52 -25.83 -0.91 -1.44
C SER A 52 -24.65 -1.75 -1.91
N VAL A 53 -23.60 -1.82 -1.09
CA VAL A 53 -22.44 -2.67 -1.36
C VAL A 53 -22.96 -4.11 -1.30
N PRO A 54 -22.69 -4.95 -2.31
CA PRO A 54 -23.16 -6.32 -2.27
C PRO A 54 -22.56 -7.05 -1.06
N GLU A 55 -23.33 -7.94 -0.44
CA GLU A 55 -23.01 -8.56 0.85
C GLU A 55 -21.64 -9.27 0.83
N PHE A 56 -21.32 -9.95 -0.28
CA PHE A 56 -20.03 -10.63 -0.44
C PHE A 56 -18.84 -9.66 -0.34
N LEU A 57 -19.00 -8.45 -0.88
CA LEU A 57 -17.96 -7.42 -0.86
C LEU A 57 -17.85 -6.81 0.53
N MET A 58 -18.96 -6.55 1.21
CA MET A 58 -18.95 -6.11 2.62
C MET A 58 -18.21 -7.11 3.51
N LYS A 59 -18.45 -8.41 3.32
CA LYS A 59 -17.76 -9.47 4.08
C LYS A 59 -16.26 -9.44 3.84
N LYS A 60 -15.82 -9.28 2.58
CA LYS A 60 -14.39 -9.18 2.23
C LYS A 60 -13.76 -7.89 2.78
N MET A 61 -14.43 -6.76 2.62
CA MET A 61 -13.98 -5.47 3.18
C MET A 61 -13.78 -5.57 4.69
N LYS A 62 -14.72 -6.17 5.42
CA LYS A 62 -14.60 -6.38 6.87
C LYS A 62 -13.36 -7.21 7.23
N VAL A 63 -13.09 -8.29 6.51
CA VAL A 63 -11.92 -9.15 6.75
C VAL A 63 -10.61 -8.39 6.47
N PHE A 64 -10.51 -7.71 5.32
CA PHE A 64 -9.27 -7.03 4.92
C PHE A 64 -9.05 -5.66 5.57
N GLN A 65 -10.09 -5.04 6.13
CA GLN A 65 -10.00 -3.78 6.87
C GLN A 65 -10.02 -3.98 8.39
N ALA A 66 -10.14 -5.21 8.90
CA ALA A 66 -10.00 -5.49 10.33
C ALA A 66 -8.67 -4.94 10.86
N HIS A 67 -8.72 -4.26 12.00
CA HIS A 67 -7.56 -3.63 12.64
C HIS A 67 -6.70 -4.68 13.34
N ASN A 68 -5.97 -5.45 12.54
CA ASN A 68 -5.09 -6.54 12.95
C ASN A 68 -3.67 -6.19 12.51
N SER A 69 -2.65 -6.61 13.26
CA SER A 69 -1.24 -6.46 12.90
C SER A 69 -0.76 -7.46 11.84
N LEU A 70 -1.68 -8.16 11.17
CA LEU A 70 -1.37 -9.15 10.14
C LEU A 70 -1.05 -8.47 8.80
N PRO A 71 0.01 -8.90 8.11
CA PRO A 71 0.31 -8.39 6.78
C PRO A 71 -0.74 -8.86 5.76
N ILE A 72 -0.90 -8.10 4.68
CA ILE A 72 -1.98 -8.29 3.71
C ILE A 72 -2.01 -9.70 3.08
N HIS A 73 -0.85 -10.33 2.86
CA HIS A 73 -0.70 -11.65 2.25
C HIS A 73 -1.01 -12.83 3.19
N LEU A 74 -1.28 -12.58 4.48
CA LEU A 74 -1.72 -13.58 5.46
C LEU A 74 -3.12 -13.27 6.02
N LYS A 75 -3.77 -12.21 5.51
CA LYS A 75 -5.00 -11.65 6.09
C LYS A 75 -6.26 -12.43 5.68
N GLY A 76 -6.20 -13.21 4.59
CA GLY A 76 -7.31 -14.04 4.10
C GLY A 76 -7.52 -15.33 4.89
N GLY A 77 -6.59 -15.73 5.75
CA GLY A 77 -6.77 -16.80 6.75
C GLY A 77 -5.74 -17.93 6.68
N PRO A 78 -6.09 -19.13 7.17
CA PRO A 78 -5.15 -20.27 7.24
C PRO A 78 -4.65 -20.75 5.87
N MET A 79 -5.49 -20.68 4.83
CA MET A 79 -5.08 -21.07 3.47
C MET A 79 -3.92 -20.24 2.95
N ASP A 80 -3.91 -18.93 3.23
CA ASP A 80 -2.82 -18.04 2.84
C ASP A 80 -1.50 -18.46 3.49
N LYS A 81 -1.53 -18.91 4.74
CA LYS A 81 -0.34 -19.41 5.47
C LYS A 81 0.20 -20.69 4.85
N VAL A 82 -0.68 -21.64 4.50
CA VAL A 82 -0.28 -22.90 3.85
C VAL A 82 0.33 -22.60 2.49
N LEU A 83 -0.33 -21.77 1.67
CA LEU A 83 0.14 -21.41 0.33
C LEU A 83 1.50 -20.69 0.37
N PHE A 84 1.67 -19.76 1.31
CA PHE A 84 2.94 -19.07 1.51
C PHE A 84 4.04 -20.04 1.98
N GLY A 85 3.72 -20.90 2.95
CA GLY A 85 4.65 -21.89 3.48
C GLY A 85 5.13 -22.88 2.42
N THR A 86 4.23 -23.44 1.63
CA THR A 86 4.59 -24.40 0.56
C THR A 86 5.43 -23.75 -0.53
N THR A 87 5.12 -22.50 -0.89
CA THR A 87 5.89 -21.73 -1.86
C THR A 87 7.31 -21.48 -1.36
N LEU A 88 7.48 -21.09 -0.08
CA LEU A 88 8.80 -20.90 0.52
C LEU A 88 9.61 -22.20 0.54
N VAL A 89 8.99 -23.32 0.92
CA VAL A 89 9.67 -24.63 0.94
C VAL A 89 10.13 -25.01 -0.47
N LEU A 90 9.27 -24.83 -1.47
CA LEU A 90 9.60 -25.15 -2.86
C LEU A 90 10.75 -24.27 -3.39
N CYS A 91 10.73 -22.97 -3.11
CA CYS A 91 11.82 -22.06 -3.49
C CYS A 91 13.14 -22.42 -2.80
N ALA A 92 13.11 -22.75 -1.50
CA ALA A 92 14.31 -23.15 -0.77
C ALA A 92 14.90 -24.46 -1.31
N ALA A 93 14.05 -25.44 -1.61
CA ALA A 93 14.47 -26.70 -2.24
C ALA A 93 15.07 -26.48 -3.63
N GLY A 94 14.45 -25.62 -4.44
CA GLY A 94 14.97 -25.23 -5.76
C GLY A 94 16.34 -24.57 -5.67
N LEU A 95 16.52 -23.62 -4.74
CA LEU A 95 17.81 -22.97 -4.51
C LEU A 95 18.88 -23.96 -4.06
N ALA A 96 18.56 -24.88 -3.15
CA ALA A 96 19.49 -25.93 -2.72
C ALA A 96 19.92 -26.81 -3.90
N GLY A 97 18.99 -27.19 -4.78
CA GLY A 97 19.29 -27.92 -6.01
C GLY A 97 20.21 -27.14 -6.95
N CYS A 98 19.96 -25.84 -7.14
CA CYS A 98 20.83 -24.98 -7.93
C CYS A 98 22.25 -24.90 -7.33
N PHE A 99 22.38 -24.72 -6.01
CA PHE A 99 23.69 -24.70 -5.35
C PHE A 99 24.43 -26.02 -5.47
N HIS A 100 23.74 -27.16 -5.32
CA HIS A 100 24.33 -28.47 -5.54
C HIS A 100 24.84 -28.63 -6.97
N PHE A 101 24.01 -28.25 -7.95
CA PHE A 101 24.38 -28.29 -9.36
C PHE A 101 25.59 -27.40 -9.67
N TYR A 102 25.61 -26.17 -9.17
CA TYR A 102 26.75 -25.27 -9.35
C TYR A 102 28.02 -25.81 -8.69
N TYR A 103 27.91 -26.44 -7.52
CA TYR A 103 29.05 -27.03 -6.83
C TYR A 103 29.67 -28.17 -7.62
N GLU A 104 28.86 -29.11 -8.12
CA GLU A 104 29.34 -30.23 -8.95
C GLU A 104 29.99 -29.75 -10.25
N MET A 105 29.43 -28.71 -10.87
CA MET A 105 29.99 -28.15 -12.10
C MET A 105 31.27 -27.33 -11.86
N ALA A 106 31.35 -26.62 -10.72
CA ALA A 106 32.54 -25.86 -10.36
C ALA A 106 33.71 -26.77 -9.94
N PHE A 107 33.42 -27.89 -9.30
CA PHE A 107 34.42 -28.85 -8.81
C PHE A 107 34.14 -30.25 -9.35
N PRO A 108 34.45 -30.51 -10.64
CA PRO A 108 34.24 -31.83 -11.21
C PRO A 108 35.07 -32.87 -10.44
N PRO A 109 34.50 -34.03 -10.08
CA PRO A 109 35.25 -35.08 -9.42
C PRO A 109 36.34 -35.60 -10.36
N LYS A 110 37.51 -35.89 -9.80
CA LYS A 110 38.61 -36.50 -10.56
C LYS A 110 38.12 -37.85 -11.09
N LYS A 111 38.22 -38.05 -12.40
CA LYS A 111 38.05 -39.38 -13.00
C LYS A 111 39.31 -40.17 -12.65
N ASP A 112 39.14 -41.24 -11.89
CA ASP A 112 40.15 -42.30 -11.78
C ASP A 112 40.34 -43.01 -13.13
#